data_AF-I3C9S6-F1
#
_entry.id   AF-I3C9S6-F1
#
_cell.length_a   1.000
_cell.length_b   1.000
_cell.length_c   1.000
_cell.angle_alpha   90.00
_cell.angle_beta   90.00
_cell.angle_gamma   90.00
#
_symmetry.space_group_name_H-M   'P 1'
#
loop_
_entity.id
_entity.type
_entity.pdbx_description
1 polymer ?
#
loop_
_entity_poly.entity_id
_entity_poly.type
_entity_poly.pdbx_seq_one_letter_code
_entity_poly.pdbx_strand_id
1 'polypeptide(L)'
;MNVTRIILNRFLFRILPLVALLIFTVYYEKITFDNLFEKLGFLHLVLLAGLVYFCYDLIKHFRKTILRNRILKQAQLEDIPADMDLPRRLNFLDKRLSISDMSIDVFFKNNVILHLSKSKKQIEIRNFFGKKILSFHEIKYIFLEYNQYEKDTFKDIFVDNSYYDKNVWNNSIRAMLKNGNPITLFEVKLEETNYEKIVDEQISGKYEQKSYLDNGEKIILLFSKYMGKKYLIINNTI
;
A
#
# COMPACT_ATOMS: atom_id res chain seq x y z
N MET A 1 -0.42 3.71 -2.25
CA MET A 1 -1.02 2.54 -2.89
C MET A 1 -0.04 1.90 -3.85
N ASN A 2 0.53 0.75 -3.46
CA ASN A 2 1.13 -0.14 -4.45
C ASN A 2 -0.01 -0.94 -5.10
N VAL A 3 -0.96 -0.24 -5.75
CA VAL A 3 -2.14 -0.86 -6.38
C VAL A 3 -1.71 -1.94 -7.34
N THR A 4 -0.58 -1.71 -8.00
CA THR A 4 0.08 -2.68 -8.85
C THR A 4 0.33 -4.00 -8.12
N ARG A 5 0.72 -3.99 -6.83
CA ARG A 5 0.85 -5.22 -6.04
C ARG A 5 -0.50 -5.87 -5.72
N ILE A 6 -1.55 -5.09 -5.46
CA ILE A 6 -2.91 -5.63 -5.22
C ILE A 6 -3.46 -6.25 -6.50
N ILE A 7 -3.34 -5.54 -7.63
CA ILE A 7 -3.72 -6.01 -8.96
C ILE A 7 -2.94 -7.26 -9.33
N LEU A 8 -1.61 -7.27 -9.09
CA LEU A 8 -0.77 -8.43 -9.35
C LEU A 8 -1.16 -9.62 -8.46
N ASN A 9 -1.43 -9.41 -7.17
CA ASN A 9 -1.89 -10.45 -6.26
C ASN A 9 -3.25 -11.00 -6.73
N ARG A 10 -4.26 -10.16 -6.98
CA ARG A 10 -5.55 -10.64 -7.49
C ARG A 10 -5.43 -11.34 -8.84
N PHE A 11 -4.58 -10.85 -9.74
CA PHE A 11 -4.31 -11.50 -11.02
C PHE A 11 -3.68 -12.88 -10.85
N LEU A 12 -2.61 -12.99 -10.05
CA LEU A 12 -1.89 -14.24 -9.83
C LEU A 12 -2.73 -15.30 -9.10
N PHE A 13 -3.61 -14.88 -8.20
CA PHE A 13 -4.33 -15.79 -7.30
C PHE A 13 -5.78 -16.06 -7.73
N ARG A 14 -6.41 -15.17 -8.50
CA ARG A 14 -7.81 -15.35 -8.94
C ARG A 14 -7.92 -15.61 -10.44
N ILE A 15 -7.23 -14.83 -11.26
CA ILE A 15 -7.36 -14.92 -12.73
C ILE A 15 -6.49 -16.02 -13.31
N LEU A 16 -5.21 -16.07 -12.94
CA LEU A 16 -4.26 -17.04 -13.50
C LEU A 16 -4.72 -18.50 -13.29
N PRO A 17 -5.19 -18.92 -12.08
CA PRO A 17 -5.66 -20.29 -11.88
C PRO A 17 -6.90 -20.62 -12.71
N LEU A 18 -7.85 -19.67 -12.83
CA LEU A 18 -9.05 -19.85 -13.66
C LEU A 18 -8.71 -20.00 -15.14
N VAL A 19 -7.83 -19.14 -15.66
CA VAL A 19 -7.39 -19.21 -17.06
C VAL A 19 -6.62 -20.51 -17.31
N ALA A 20 -5.75 -20.92 -16.39
CA ALA A 20 -5.02 -22.18 -16.50
C ALA A 20 -5.98 -23.38 -16.51
N LEU A 21 -6.99 -23.38 -15.63
CA LEU A 21 -8.01 -24.42 -15.57
C LEU A 21 -8.84 -24.46 -16.86
N LEU A 22 -9.25 -23.30 -17.38
CA LEU A 22 -10.04 -23.19 -18.61
C LEU A 22 -9.24 -23.66 -19.83
N ILE A 23 -7.95 -23.31 -19.93
CA ILE A 23 -7.05 -23.84 -20.98
C ILE A 23 -6.90 -25.36 -20.83
N PHE A 24 -6.73 -25.85 -19.62
CA PHE A 24 -6.57 -27.27 -19.35
C PHE A 24 -7.82 -28.08 -19.74
N THR A 25 -9.02 -27.63 -19.37
CA THR A 25 -10.26 -28.33 -19.73
C THR A 25 -10.53 -28.28 -21.22
N VAL A 26 -10.34 -27.13 -21.87
CA VAL A 26 -10.46 -26.97 -23.34
C VAL A 26 -9.50 -27.92 -24.07
N TYR A 27 -8.25 -28.03 -23.61
CA TYR A 27 -7.27 -28.94 -24.19
C TYR A 27 -7.64 -30.41 -23.97
N TYR A 28 -8.00 -30.79 -22.74
CA TYR A 28 -8.36 -32.16 -22.37
C TYR A 28 -9.60 -32.66 -23.13
N GLU A 29 -10.64 -31.82 -23.21
CA GLU A 29 -11.89 -32.13 -23.90
C GLU A 29 -11.79 -31.96 -25.43
N LYS A 30 -10.64 -31.47 -25.94
CA LYS A 30 -10.40 -31.17 -27.35
C LYS A 30 -11.50 -30.29 -27.93
N ILE A 31 -11.79 -29.18 -27.23
CA ILE A 31 -12.74 -28.18 -27.71
C ILE A 31 -12.05 -27.36 -28.79
N THR A 32 -12.69 -27.29 -29.95
CA THR A 32 -12.29 -26.48 -31.11
C THR A 32 -13.41 -25.50 -31.43
N PHE A 33 -13.17 -24.53 -32.32
CA PHE A 33 -14.21 -23.60 -32.74
C PHE A 33 -15.42 -24.32 -33.36
N ASP A 34 -15.19 -25.41 -34.08
CA ASP A 34 -16.24 -26.16 -34.78
C ASP A 34 -17.20 -26.92 -33.84
N ASN A 35 -16.73 -27.31 -32.65
CA ASN A 35 -17.53 -28.07 -31.67
C ASN A 35 -17.76 -27.31 -30.36
N LEU A 36 -17.51 -26.00 -30.35
CA LEU A 36 -17.53 -25.15 -29.16
C LEU A 36 -18.86 -25.27 -28.39
N PHE A 37 -19.99 -25.13 -29.10
CA PHE A 37 -21.31 -25.16 -28.48
C PHE A 37 -21.77 -26.56 -28.06
N GLU A 38 -21.23 -27.62 -28.68
CA GLU A 38 -21.57 -29.00 -28.33
C GLU A 38 -20.81 -29.47 -27.08
N LYS A 39 -19.57 -29.00 -26.90
CA LYS A 39 -18.70 -29.39 -25.80
C LYS A 39 -18.66 -28.41 -24.63
N LEU A 40 -19.19 -27.20 -24.80
CA LEU A 40 -19.31 -26.22 -23.71
C LEU A 40 -20.24 -26.74 -22.61
N GLY A 41 -19.66 -27.42 -21.63
CA GLY A 41 -20.37 -27.88 -20.43
C GLY A 41 -20.63 -26.75 -19.41
N PHE A 42 -21.48 -27.07 -18.44
CA PHE A 42 -21.78 -26.19 -17.30
C PHE A 42 -20.53 -25.66 -16.58
N LEU A 43 -19.50 -26.50 -16.41
CA LEU A 43 -18.23 -26.11 -15.80
C LEU A 43 -17.58 -24.91 -16.52
N HIS A 44 -17.58 -24.90 -17.85
CA HIS A 44 -17.00 -23.81 -18.63
C HIS A 44 -17.78 -22.51 -18.47
N LEU A 45 -19.11 -22.58 -18.38
CA LEU A 45 -19.95 -21.42 -18.11
C LEU A 45 -19.66 -20.83 -16.71
N VAL A 46 -19.49 -21.69 -15.71
CA VAL A 46 -19.10 -21.26 -14.35
C VAL A 46 -17.72 -20.60 -14.35
N LEU A 47 -16.73 -21.19 -15.03
CA LEU A 47 -15.38 -20.63 -15.14
C LEU A 47 -15.38 -19.27 -15.87
N LEU A 48 -16.17 -19.14 -16.96
CA LEU A 48 -16.33 -17.88 -17.69
C LEU A 48 -17.02 -16.80 -16.84
N ALA A 49 -18.10 -17.15 -16.13
CA ALA A 49 -18.78 -16.24 -15.23
C ALA A 49 -17.85 -15.75 -14.10
N GLY A 50 -17.08 -16.66 -13.51
CA GLY A 50 -16.05 -16.34 -12.52
C GLY A 50 -14.96 -15.41 -13.08
N LEU A 51 -14.48 -15.67 -14.30
CA LEU A 51 -13.50 -14.82 -14.97
C LEU A 51 -14.05 -13.41 -15.19
N VAL A 52 -15.28 -13.28 -15.68
CA VAL A 52 -15.94 -11.97 -15.89
C VAL A 52 -16.07 -11.21 -14.57
N TYR A 53 -16.48 -11.89 -13.49
CA TYR A 53 -16.58 -11.30 -12.17
C TYR A 53 -15.22 -10.77 -11.67
N PHE A 54 -14.15 -11.56 -11.78
CA PHE A 54 -12.81 -11.11 -11.35
C PHE A 54 -12.21 -10.02 -12.24
N CYS A 55 -12.51 -10.03 -13.55
CA CYS A 55 -12.16 -8.93 -14.43
C CYS A 55 -12.86 -7.62 -14.02
N TYR A 56 -14.14 -7.67 -13.68
CA TYR A 56 -14.88 -6.53 -13.16
C TYR A 56 -14.26 -5.99 -11.86
N ASP A 57 -13.89 -6.88 -10.94
CA ASP A 57 -13.21 -6.52 -9.70
C ASP A 57 -11.85 -5.83 -9.95
N LEU A 58 -11.03 -6.34 -10.89
CA LEU A 58 -9.78 -5.68 -11.29
C LEU A 58 -10.02 -4.27 -11.85
N ILE A 59 -11.04 -4.08 -12.70
CA ILE A 59 -11.38 -2.77 -13.26
C ILE A 59 -11.67 -1.76 -12.14
N LYS A 60 -12.34 -2.18 -11.08
CA LYS A 60 -12.60 -1.33 -9.90
C LYS A 60 -11.29 -0.83 -9.27
N HIS A 61 -10.27 -1.69 -9.14
CA HIS A 61 -8.96 -1.30 -8.63
C HIS A 61 -8.18 -0.38 -9.58
N PHE A 62 -8.26 -0.60 -10.89
CA PHE A 62 -7.68 0.33 -11.88
C PHE A 62 -8.30 1.72 -11.78
N ARG A 63 -9.64 1.82 -11.67
CA ARG A 63 -10.34 3.10 -11.48
C ARG A 63 -9.88 3.81 -10.20
N LYS A 64 -9.67 3.09 -9.10
CA LYS A 64 -9.10 3.66 -7.86
C LYS A 64 -7.69 4.23 -8.07
N THR A 65 -6.86 3.60 -8.90
CA THR A 65 -5.52 4.11 -9.26
C THR A 65 -5.61 5.44 -9.99
N ILE A 66 -6.52 5.55 -10.94
CA ILE A 66 -6.77 6.77 -11.71
C ILE A 66 -7.26 7.88 -10.76
N LEU A 67 -8.21 7.57 -9.87
CA LEU A 67 -8.72 8.51 -8.88
C LEU A 67 -7.61 9.03 -7.96
N ARG A 68 -6.78 8.14 -7.41
CA ARG A 68 -5.60 8.51 -6.60
C ARG A 68 -4.69 9.49 -7.34
N ASN A 69 -4.37 9.21 -8.61
CA ASN A 69 -3.50 10.08 -9.40
C ASN A 69 -4.16 11.44 -9.67
N ARG A 70 -5.49 11.51 -9.79
CA ARG A 70 -6.23 12.78 -9.85
C ARG A 70 -6.14 13.54 -8.53
N ILE A 71 -6.38 12.87 -7.40
CA ILE A 71 -6.25 13.47 -6.05
C ILE A 71 -4.86 14.08 -5.88
N LEU A 72 -3.78 13.34 -6.19
CA LEU A 72 -2.40 13.87 -6.08
C LEU A 72 -2.12 15.11 -6.95
N LYS A 73 -2.87 15.28 -8.06
CA LYS A 73 -2.73 16.43 -8.95
C LYS A 73 -3.60 17.62 -8.53
N GLN A 74 -4.76 17.36 -7.93
CA GLN A 74 -5.81 18.35 -7.67
C GLN A 74 -6.00 18.68 -6.19
N ALA A 75 -5.39 17.93 -5.28
CA ALA A 75 -5.58 18.11 -3.85
C ALA A 75 -5.07 19.47 -3.39
N GLN A 76 -5.88 20.10 -2.53
CA GLN A 76 -5.44 21.24 -1.74
C GLN A 76 -4.43 20.75 -0.71
N LEU A 77 -3.27 21.41 -0.67
CA LEU A 77 -2.20 21.05 0.25
C LEU A 77 -2.45 21.75 1.59
N GLU A 78 -2.24 21.02 2.67
CA GLU A 78 -2.25 21.56 4.02
C GLU A 78 -0.98 22.36 4.29
N ASP A 79 -1.13 23.45 5.03
CA ASP A 79 -0.02 24.34 5.37
C ASP A 79 0.95 23.71 6.38
N ILE A 80 2.14 24.30 6.47
CA ILE A 80 3.16 23.83 7.40
C ILE A 80 2.66 24.06 8.83
N PRO A 81 2.70 23.06 9.72
CA PRO A 81 2.21 23.23 11.09
C PRO A 81 3.05 24.28 11.83
N ALA A 82 2.38 25.32 12.34
CA ALA A 82 3.01 26.41 13.06
C ALA A 82 3.55 25.92 14.41
N ASP A 83 2.69 25.27 15.21
CA ASP A 83 3.02 24.76 16.53
C ASP A 83 2.94 23.24 16.55
N MET A 84 4.04 22.63 16.96
CA MET A 84 4.14 21.18 17.12
C MET A 84 5.24 20.89 18.11
N ASP A 85 4.88 20.23 19.20
CA ASP A 85 5.85 19.65 20.13
C ASP A 85 6.64 18.57 19.40
N LEU A 86 7.96 18.72 19.41
CA LEU A 86 8.87 17.79 18.76
C LEU A 86 9.20 16.66 19.75
N PRO A 87 8.59 15.47 19.63
CA PRO A 87 8.97 14.36 20.51
C PRO A 87 10.43 14.01 20.23
N ARG A 88 11.22 13.71 21.27
CA ARG A 88 12.62 13.27 21.10
C ARG A 88 12.72 11.89 20.42
N ARG A 89 11.71 11.05 20.63
CA ARG A 89 11.61 9.69 20.07
C ARG A 89 10.17 9.37 19.73
N LEU A 90 9.97 8.65 18.63
CA LEU A 90 8.68 8.11 18.24
C LEU A 90 8.88 6.67 17.73
N ASN A 91 8.11 5.72 18.24
CA ASN A 91 8.12 4.35 17.74
C ASN A 91 6.84 4.14 16.93
N PHE A 92 6.97 3.51 15.77
CA PHE A 92 5.84 3.11 14.96
C PHE A 92 6.09 1.74 14.36
N LEU A 93 5.44 0.73 14.96
CA LEU A 93 5.71 -0.70 14.73
C LEU A 93 7.21 -1.03 14.78
N ASP A 94 7.75 -1.49 13.66
CA ASP A 94 9.13 -1.93 13.46
C ASP A 94 10.09 -0.76 13.16
N LYS A 95 9.57 0.48 13.11
CA LYS A 95 10.37 1.69 12.90
C LYS A 95 10.53 2.47 14.18
N ARG A 96 11.76 2.92 14.42
CA ARG A 96 12.09 3.87 15.49
C ARG A 96 12.55 5.17 14.86
N LEU A 97 11.99 6.29 15.29
CA LEU A 97 12.39 7.63 14.89
C LEU A 97 13.15 8.28 16.03
N SER A 98 14.38 8.72 15.76
CA SER A 98 15.18 9.57 16.65
C SER A 98 15.15 10.98 16.10
N ILE A 99 14.78 11.93 16.94
CA ILE A 99 14.48 13.30 16.53
C ILE A 99 15.37 14.24 17.33
N SER A 100 16.10 15.09 16.63
CA SER A 100 16.91 16.19 17.18
C SER A 100 16.55 17.47 16.46
N ASP A 101 16.89 18.63 17.01
CA ASP A 101 16.56 19.94 16.39
C ASP A 101 17.05 20.08 14.93
N MET A 102 18.06 19.29 14.55
CA MET A 102 18.75 19.37 13.26
C MET A 102 18.51 18.16 12.35
N SER A 103 17.97 17.05 12.86
CA SER A 103 17.79 15.84 12.06
C SER A 103 16.66 14.92 12.55
N ILE A 104 16.17 14.10 11.62
CA ILE A 104 15.32 12.95 11.92
C ILE A 104 15.99 11.72 11.34
N ASP A 105 16.24 10.73 12.19
CA ASP A 105 16.74 9.42 11.80
C ASP A 105 15.64 8.37 11.95
N VAL A 106 15.34 7.67 10.86
CA VAL A 106 14.41 6.53 10.87
C VAL A 106 15.21 5.24 10.82
N PHE A 107 15.01 4.41 11.83
CA PHE A 107 15.64 3.11 11.98
C PHE A 107 14.63 2.01 11.63
N PHE A 108 15.11 0.99 10.94
CA PHE A 108 14.47 -0.32 10.87
C PHE A 108 15.41 -1.32 11.52
N LYS A 109 14.95 -1.97 12.60
CA LYS A 109 15.83 -2.71 13.51
C LYS A 109 16.96 -1.77 13.99
N ASN A 110 18.22 -2.12 13.72
CA ASN A 110 19.39 -1.33 14.12
C ASN A 110 20.00 -0.49 12.98
N ASN A 111 19.40 -0.51 11.79
CA ASN A 111 19.93 0.18 10.62
C ASN A 111 19.16 1.47 10.35
N VAL A 112 19.89 2.56 10.09
CA VAL A 112 19.30 3.80 9.58
C VAL A 112 18.87 3.57 8.14
N ILE A 113 17.57 3.67 7.89
CA ILE A 113 16.99 3.57 6.54
C ILE A 113 16.70 4.95 5.94
N LEU A 114 16.56 5.97 6.78
CA LEU A 114 16.38 7.34 6.34
C LEU A 114 17.04 8.30 7.33
N HIS A 115 17.81 9.25 6.80
CA HIS A 115 18.35 10.38 7.53
C HIS A 115 17.90 11.68 6.87
N LEU A 116 17.08 12.46 7.58
CA LEU A 116 16.67 13.79 7.17
C LEU A 116 17.55 14.80 7.90
N SER A 117 18.23 15.67 7.15
CA SER A 117 19.09 16.72 7.70
C SER A 117 18.53 18.10 7.38
N LYS A 118 18.18 18.85 8.42
CA LYS A 118 17.71 20.24 8.30
C LYS A 118 18.85 21.17 7.88
N SER A 119 20.06 20.98 8.43
CA SER A 119 21.25 21.79 8.08
C SER A 119 21.66 21.62 6.63
N LYS A 120 21.75 20.37 6.15
CA LYS A 120 22.11 20.06 4.76
C LYS A 120 20.93 20.22 3.79
N LYS A 121 19.71 20.45 4.30
CA LYS A 121 18.45 20.54 3.53
C LYS A 121 18.27 19.36 2.56
N GLN A 122 18.54 18.15 3.05
CA GLN A 122 18.49 16.93 2.24
C GLN A 122 17.97 15.73 3.04
N ILE A 123 17.45 14.75 2.31
CA ILE A 123 17.07 13.43 2.80
C ILE A 123 18.02 12.41 2.19
N GLU A 124 18.56 11.54 3.02
CA GLU A 124 19.33 10.37 2.63
C GLU A 124 18.48 9.14 2.88
N ILE A 125 18.16 8.40 1.81
CA ILE A 125 17.38 7.16 1.84
C ILE A 125 18.36 6.02 1.60
N ARG A 126 18.42 5.06 2.52
CA ARG A 126 19.30 3.89 2.46
C ARG A 126 18.46 2.64 2.23
N ASN A 127 18.71 1.99 1.10
CA ASN A 127 18.10 0.74 0.71
C ASN A 127 19.18 -0.34 0.56
N PHE A 128 18.76 -1.60 0.40
CA PHE A 128 19.68 -2.71 0.15
C PHE A 128 20.60 -2.48 -1.06
N PHE A 129 20.11 -1.78 -2.09
CA PHE A 129 20.85 -1.48 -3.32
C PHE A 129 21.72 -0.21 -3.25
N GLY A 130 21.78 0.46 -2.10
CA GLY A 130 22.62 1.64 -1.90
C GLY A 130 21.88 2.84 -1.35
N LYS A 131 22.46 4.02 -1.58
CA LYS A 131 22.04 5.29 -1.00
C LYS A 131 21.51 6.23 -2.08
N LYS A 132 20.38 6.87 -1.78
CA LYS A 132 19.81 7.95 -2.58
C LYS A 132 19.75 9.23 -1.76
N ILE A 133 20.28 10.32 -2.30
CA ILE A 133 20.19 11.65 -1.70
C ILE A 133 19.12 12.43 -2.46
N LEU A 134 18.28 13.15 -1.71
CA LEU A 134 17.21 13.98 -2.25
C LEU A 134 17.26 15.36 -1.60
N SER A 135 17.36 16.42 -2.40
CA SER A 135 17.37 17.78 -1.87
C SER A 135 15.96 18.25 -1.54
N PHE A 136 15.80 19.01 -0.46
CA PHE A 136 14.51 19.64 -0.14
C PHE A 136 14.04 20.57 -1.26
N HIS A 137 14.95 21.11 -2.06
CA HIS A 137 14.61 21.95 -3.20
C HIS A 137 13.88 21.18 -4.31
N GLU A 138 14.18 19.90 -4.49
CA GLU A 138 13.57 19.03 -5.52
C GLU A 138 12.16 18.58 -5.11
N ILE A 139 11.83 18.70 -3.83
CA ILE A 139 10.55 18.27 -3.26
C ILE A 139 9.55 19.41 -3.35
N LYS A 140 8.40 19.13 -3.99
CA LYS A 140 7.26 20.05 -4.10
C LYS A 140 6.45 20.07 -2.81
N TYR A 141 6.03 18.89 -2.34
CA TYR A 141 5.29 18.68 -1.09
C TYR A 141 5.56 17.25 -0.59
N ILE A 142 5.22 16.98 0.66
CA ILE A 142 5.26 15.62 1.22
C ILE A 142 3.85 15.10 1.44
N PHE A 143 3.66 13.78 1.46
CA PHE A 143 2.33 13.25 1.72
C PHE A 143 2.37 11.92 2.45
N LEU A 144 1.37 11.73 3.31
CA LEU A 144 1.03 10.45 3.91
C LEU A 144 0.06 9.74 2.99
N GLU A 145 0.34 8.49 2.68
CA GLU A 145 -0.58 7.63 1.98
C GLU A 145 -0.91 6.41 2.84
N TYR A 146 -2.01 6.50 3.59
CA TYR A 146 -2.58 5.39 4.35
C TYR A 146 -3.35 4.49 3.39
N ASN A 147 -3.05 3.19 3.40
CA ASN A 147 -3.75 2.21 2.58
C ASN A 147 -4.17 1.05 3.47
N GLN A 148 -5.43 0.65 3.35
CA GLN A 148 -5.97 -0.57 3.94
C GLN A 148 -6.52 -1.45 2.82
N TYR A 149 -6.10 -2.71 2.77
CA TYR A 149 -6.58 -3.66 1.77
C TYR A 149 -6.42 -5.11 2.24
N GLU A 150 -7.26 -5.98 1.69
CA GLU A 150 -7.14 -7.43 1.82
C GLU A 150 -6.15 -7.98 0.79
N LYS A 151 -5.30 -8.91 1.23
CA LYS A 151 -4.31 -9.62 0.41
C LYS A 151 -4.67 -11.10 0.38
N ASP A 152 -4.90 -11.60 -0.84
CA ASP A 152 -5.26 -12.99 -1.09
C ASP A 152 -4.06 -13.90 -0.82
N THR A 153 -4.32 -15.08 -0.25
CA THR A 153 -3.31 -16.12 -0.06
C THR A 153 -3.66 -17.43 -0.77
N PHE A 154 -2.66 -18.23 -1.13
CA PHE A 154 -2.87 -19.52 -1.80
C PHE A 154 -3.63 -20.51 -0.90
N LYS A 155 -3.55 -20.33 0.42
CA LYS A 155 -4.16 -21.23 1.40
C LYS A 155 -5.69 -21.16 1.36
N ASP A 156 -6.26 -19.99 1.03
CA ASP A 156 -7.70 -19.76 0.92
C ASP A 156 -8.31 -20.28 -0.39
N ILE A 157 -7.52 -20.51 -1.46
CA ILE A 157 -8.05 -21.10 -2.70
C ILE A 157 -8.49 -22.56 -2.47
N PHE A 158 -7.90 -23.23 -1.49
CA PHE A 158 -8.04 -24.68 -1.29
C PHE A 158 -8.61 -25.10 0.07
N VAL A 159 -8.87 -24.16 1.00
CA VAL A 159 -9.41 -24.46 2.33
C VAL A 159 -10.53 -23.47 2.64
N ASP A 160 -11.69 -24.00 3.04
CA ASP A 160 -12.89 -23.21 3.31
C ASP A 160 -12.66 -22.15 4.40
N ASN A 161 -13.12 -20.94 4.06
CA ASN A 161 -13.20 -19.69 4.84
C ASN A 161 -11.97 -18.77 4.78
N SER A 162 -12.26 -17.47 4.62
CA SER A 162 -11.37 -16.31 4.50
C SER A 162 -10.52 -16.00 5.74
N TYR A 163 -10.21 -16.99 6.57
CA TYR A 163 -9.45 -16.84 7.82
C TYR A 163 -7.97 -16.52 7.56
N TYR A 164 -7.42 -16.93 6.41
CA TYR A 164 -6.00 -16.75 6.10
C TYR A 164 -5.70 -15.58 5.17
N ASP A 165 -6.72 -15.00 4.53
CA ASP A 165 -6.64 -13.67 3.93
C ASP A 165 -6.10 -12.67 4.94
N LYS A 166 -5.20 -11.80 4.46
CA LYS A 166 -4.52 -10.84 5.33
C LYS A 166 -5.09 -9.45 5.14
N ASN A 167 -5.49 -8.83 6.24
CA ASN A 167 -5.66 -7.39 6.28
C ASN A 167 -4.29 -6.72 6.34
N VAL A 168 -4.08 -5.78 5.44
CA VAL A 168 -2.83 -5.05 5.33
C VAL A 168 -3.10 -3.57 5.57
N TRP A 169 -2.46 -3.03 6.61
CA TRP A 169 -2.39 -1.58 6.85
C TRP A 169 -1.01 -1.07 6.48
N ASN A 170 -0.95 -0.08 5.60
CA ASN A 170 0.30 0.46 5.10
C ASN A 170 0.28 1.98 5.14
N ASN A 171 1.15 2.55 5.96
CA ASN A 171 1.45 3.96 6.02
C ASN A 171 2.73 4.21 5.22
N SER A 172 2.58 4.87 4.08
CA SER A 172 3.71 5.26 3.25
C SER A 172 3.94 6.76 3.39
N ILE A 173 5.09 7.14 3.94
CA ILE A 173 5.55 8.54 3.94
C ILE A 173 6.28 8.78 2.63
N ARG A 174 5.79 9.74 1.84
CA ARG A 174 6.24 9.97 0.46
C ARG A 174 6.50 11.44 0.22
N ALA A 175 7.32 11.72 -0.79
CA ALA A 175 7.57 13.07 -1.28
C ALA A 175 7.16 13.17 -2.74
N MET A 176 6.43 14.23 -3.09
CA MET A 176 6.17 14.58 -4.47
C MET A 176 7.30 15.46 -4.98
N LEU A 177 8.00 15.02 -6.02
CA LEU A 177 9.07 15.79 -6.63
C LEU A 177 8.50 16.87 -7.57
N LYS A 178 9.29 17.91 -7.84
CA LYS A 178 8.92 18.98 -8.78
C LYS A 178 8.67 18.47 -10.21
N ASN A 179 9.31 17.38 -10.61
CA ASN A 179 9.07 16.70 -11.89
C ASN A 179 7.76 15.88 -11.91
N GLY A 180 6.96 15.89 -10.83
CA GLY A 180 5.68 15.20 -10.74
C GLY A 180 5.77 13.73 -10.33
N ASN A 181 6.98 13.19 -10.11
CA ASN A 181 7.16 11.80 -9.70
C ASN A 181 7.14 11.67 -8.18
N PRO A 182 6.32 10.77 -7.61
CA PRO A 182 6.36 10.47 -6.18
C PRO A 182 7.55 9.56 -5.85
N ILE A 183 8.22 9.83 -4.73
CA ILE A 183 9.24 8.95 -4.15
C ILE A 183 8.79 8.52 -2.76
N THR A 184 9.05 7.25 -2.43
CA THR A 184 8.79 6.72 -1.10
C THR A 184 9.98 7.00 -0.20
N LEU A 185 9.74 7.65 0.93
CA LEU A 185 10.76 7.94 1.93
C LEU A 185 10.95 6.73 2.83
N PHE A 186 9.86 6.23 3.42
CA PHE A 186 9.82 4.93 4.08
C PHE A 186 8.36 4.46 4.19
N GLU A 187 8.17 3.17 4.47
CA GLU A 187 6.86 2.55 4.67
C GLU A 187 6.85 1.80 6.01
N VAL A 188 5.71 1.86 6.68
CA VAL A 188 5.39 1.04 7.84
C VAL A 188 4.21 0.18 7.45
N LYS A 189 4.31 -1.13 7.70
CA LYS A 189 3.35 -2.10 7.21
C LYS A 189 3.01 -3.10 8.32
N LEU A 190 1.72 -3.24 8.58
CA LEU A 190 1.12 -4.28 9.40
C LEU A 190 0.41 -5.26 8.45
N GLU A 191 0.70 -6.56 8.60
CA GLU A 191 -0.07 -7.62 7.94
C GLU A 191 -0.59 -8.56 9.04
N GLU A 192 -1.90 -8.68 9.16
CA GLU A 192 -2.56 -9.61 10.09
C GLU A 192 -3.50 -10.50 9.31
N THR A 193 -3.59 -11.76 9.68
CA THR A 193 -4.61 -12.66 9.14
C THR A 193 -5.99 -12.27 9.68
N ASN A 194 -7.04 -12.56 8.91
CA ASN A 194 -8.42 -12.38 9.37
C ASN A 194 -8.70 -13.22 10.64
N TYR A 195 -8.03 -14.37 10.81
CA TYR A 195 -8.07 -15.15 12.03
C TYR A 195 -7.48 -14.40 13.25
N GLU A 196 -6.27 -13.84 13.11
CA GLU A 196 -5.66 -13.02 14.18
C GLU A 196 -6.55 -11.82 14.53
N LYS A 197 -7.14 -11.17 13.52
CA LYS A 197 -8.09 -10.08 13.72
C LYS A 197 -9.36 -10.48 14.47
N ILE A 198 -9.89 -11.70 14.28
CA ILE A 198 -11.08 -12.17 15.02
C ILE A 198 -10.75 -12.45 16.49
N VAL A 199 -9.54 -12.96 16.76
CA VAL A 199 -9.05 -13.19 18.14
C VAL A 199 -8.76 -11.85 18.83
N ASP A 200 -8.17 -10.89 18.13
CA ASP A 200 -7.88 -9.54 18.64
C ASP A 200 -9.09 -8.60 18.59
N GLU A 201 -10.19 -8.90 17.87
CA GLU A 201 -11.43 -8.10 17.93
C GLU A 201 -12.17 -8.26 19.25
N GLN A 202 -11.95 -9.35 20.00
CA GLN A 202 -12.33 -9.43 21.41
C GLN A 202 -11.52 -8.45 22.28
N ILE A 203 -10.43 -7.88 21.75
CA ILE A 203 -9.48 -6.97 22.40
C ILE A 203 -8.98 -5.85 21.42
N SER A 204 -9.87 -5.05 20.81
CA SER A 204 -9.54 -3.68 20.29
C SER A 204 -9.22 -3.38 18.79
N GLY A 205 -9.56 -4.21 17.81
CA GLY A 205 -9.27 -3.93 16.37
C GLY A 205 -9.65 -2.55 15.77
N LYS A 206 -10.61 -1.81 16.35
CA LYS A 206 -10.93 -0.40 15.97
C LYS A 206 -9.96 0.65 16.54
N TYR A 207 -9.37 0.38 17.70
CA TYR A 207 -8.44 1.29 18.36
C TYR A 207 -7.06 1.26 17.68
N GLU A 208 -6.66 0.11 17.14
CA GLU A 208 -5.38 -0.03 16.43
C GLU A 208 -5.36 0.69 15.06
N GLN A 209 -6.46 0.66 14.29
CA GLN A 209 -6.57 1.40 13.03
C GLN A 209 -6.46 2.92 13.24
N LYS A 210 -7.16 3.45 14.25
CA LYS A 210 -7.11 4.87 14.61
C LYS A 210 -5.69 5.25 15.06
N SER A 211 -5.09 4.45 15.93
CA SER A 211 -3.70 4.61 16.35
C SER A 211 -2.72 4.58 15.16
N TYR A 212 -2.97 3.75 14.14
CA TYR A 212 -2.12 3.63 12.97
C TYR A 212 -2.13 4.88 12.09
N LEU A 213 -3.32 5.39 11.75
CA LEU A 213 -3.45 6.63 10.98
C LEU A 213 -2.86 7.82 11.78
N ASP A 214 -3.24 7.98 13.04
CA ASP A 214 -2.79 9.06 13.93
C ASP A 214 -1.25 9.12 14.03
N ASN A 215 -0.58 7.95 14.09
CA ASN A 215 0.89 7.89 14.07
C ASN A 215 1.47 8.33 12.73
N GLY A 216 0.84 7.95 11.62
CA GLY A 216 1.20 8.43 10.29
C GLY A 216 1.08 9.96 10.17
N GLU A 217 -0.01 10.53 10.71
CA GLU A 217 -0.28 11.97 10.70
C GLU A 217 0.78 12.75 11.49
N LYS A 218 1.11 12.27 12.70
CA LYS A 218 2.20 12.86 13.49
C LYS A 218 3.52 12.87 12.74
N ILE A 219 3.85 11.80 12.03
CA ILE A 219 5.13 11.74 11.31
C ILE A 219 5.13 12.66 10.09
N ILE A 220 4.04 12.74 9.33
CA ILE A 220 4.01 13.63 8.16
C ILE A 220 4.08 15.10 8.57
N LEU A 221 3.41 15.48 9.65
CA LEU A 221 3.49 16.83 10.24
C LEU A 221 4.93 17.15 10.67
N LEU A 222 5.61 16.20 11.33
CA LEU A 222 7.00 16.35 11.73
C LEU A 222 7.92 16.60 10.52
N PHE A 223 7.78 15.79 9.47
CA PHE A 223 8.57 15.95 8.24
C PHE A 223 8.25 17.29 7.55
N SER A 224 6.98 17.70 7.56
CA SER A 224 6.51 18.97 6.97
C SER A 224 7.22 20.15 7.64
N LYS A 225 7.23 20.17 8.97
CA LYS A 225 7.88 21.19 9.79
C LYS A 225 9.39 21.22 9.55
N TYR A 226 10.07 20.07 9.56
CA TYR A 226 11.52 20.01 9.37
C TYR A 226 11.97 20.47 7.97
N MET A 227 11.17 20.16 6.96
CA MET A 227 11.50 20.48 5.57
C MET A 227 11.01 21.86 5.14
N GLY A 228 10.10 22.47 5.90
CA GLY A 228 9.38 23.68 5.50
C GLY A 228 8.55 23.43 4.23
N LYS A 229 7.81 22.32 4.19
CA LYS A 229 7.02 21.91 3.02
C LYS A 229 5.58 21.66 3.41
N LYS A 230 4.64 22.14 2.59
CA LYS A 230 3.23 21.76 2.68
C LYS A 230 3.08 20.24 2.59
N TYR A 231 2.00 19.72 3.14
CA TYR A 231 1.74 18.29 3.13
C TYR A 231 0.33 17.94 2.62
N LEU A 232 0.09 16.64 2.45
CA LEU A 232 -1.19 16.08 2.07
C LEU A 232 -1.38 14.72 2.77
N ILE A 233 -2.59 14.45 3.24
CA ILE A 233 -2.96 13.14 3.77
C ILE A 233 -3.94 12.48 2.81
N ILE A 234 -3.63 11.26 2.39
CA ILE A 234 -4.49 10.45 1.53
C ILE A 234 -4.87 9.18 2.29
N ASN A 235 -6.15 9.07 2.63
CA ASN A 235 -6.74 7.87 3.22
C ASN A 235 -7.37 7.01 2.11
N ASN A 236 -6.70 5.92 1.75
CA ASN A 236 -7.18 4.92 0.80
C ASN A 236 -7.61 3.65 1.54
N THR A 237 -8.80 3.68 2.14
CA THR A 237 -9.45 2.47 2.64
C THR A 237 -10.18 1.77 1.49
N ILE A 238 -9.92 0.47 1.26
CA ILE A 238 -10.53 -0.31 0.18
C ILE A 238 -11.51 -1.33 0.73
#